data_AF-A0A841U373-F1
#
_entry.id   AF-A0A841U373-F1
#
_cell.length_a   1.000
_cell.length_b   1.000
_cell.length_c   1.000
_cell.angle_alpha   90.00
_cell.angle_beta   90.00
_cell.angle_gamma   90.00
#
_symmetry.space_group_name_H-M   'P 1'
#
loop_
_entity.id
_entity.type
_entity.pdbx_description
1 polymer ?
#
loop_
_entity_poly.entity_id
_entity_poly.type
_entity_poly.pdbx_seq_one_letter_code
_entity_poly.pdbx_strand_id
1 'polypeptide(L)' 'KLTRGGAAYAIRAGETKAAKTAADGQASQIELNGAPLEKQGRLFVPVRFFAGEANLDIQWDAEAKLVVLRDPVFE' A
#
# COMPACT_ATOMS: atom_id res chain seq x y z
N LYS A 1 -11.36 -6.00 -2.45
CA LYS A 1 -10.89 -5.14 -3.57
C LYS A 1 -10.73 -3.74 -3.01
N LEU A 2 -9.52 -3.17 -3.02
CA LEU A 2 -9.28 -1.78 -2.62
C LEU A 2 -9.27 -0.89 -3.86
N THR A 3 -9.78 0.34 -3.79
CA THR A 3 -9.81 1.25 -4.94
C THR A 3 -9.42 2.68 -4.54
N ARG A 4 -8.57 3.33 -5.35
CA ARG A 4 -8.22 4.75 -5.22
C ARG A 4 -7.84 5.34 -6.57
N GLY A 5 -8.35 6.53 -6.89
CA GLY A 5 -7.98 7.24 -8.13
C GLY A 5 -8.25 6.45 -9.42
N GLY A 6 -9.26 5.56 -9.41
CA GLY A 6 -9.56 4.65 -10.52
C GLY A 6 -8.74 3.35 -10.52
N ALA A 7 -7.63 3.28 -9.79
CA ALA A 7 -6.87 2.04 -9.63
C ALA A 7 -7.57 1.09 -8.65
N ALA A 8 -7.48 -0.21 -8.92
CA ALA A 8 -8.00 -1.28 -8.08
C ALA A 8 -6.92 -2.30 -7.72
N TYR A 9 -6.98 -2.82 -6.51
CA TYR A 9 -6.03 -3.81 -5.99
C TYR A 9 -6.79 -5.05 -5.49
N ALA A 10 -6.35 -6.23 -5.96
CA ALA A 10 -6.78 -7.53 -5.47
C ALA A 10 -5.64 -8.16 -4.68
N ILE A 11 -5.90 -8.40 -3.40
CA ILE A 11 -4.92 -8.78 -2.38
C ILE A 11 -5.43 -10.02 -1.69
N ARG A 12 -4.52 -10.96 -1.39
CA ARG A 12 -4.83 -12.19 -0.66
C ARG A 12 -3.93 -12.30 0.57
N ALA A 13 -4.48 -12.82 1.66
CA ALA A 13 -3.69 -13.09 2.86
C ALA A 13 -2.60 -14.12 2.55
N GLY A 14 -1.41 -13.93 3.13
CA GLY A 14 -0.27 -14.83 2.94
C GLY A 14 0.48 -14.68 1.62
N GLU A 15 -0.03 -13.92 0.65
CA GLU A 15 0.62 -13.68 -0.65
C GLU A 15 1.30 -12.30 -0.67
N THR A 16 2.58 -12.26 -1.07
CA THR A 16 3.28 -10.99 -1.32
C THR A 16 3.01 -10.44 -2.71
N LYS A 17 2.35 -11.20 -3.58
CA LYS A 17 1.93 -10.74 -4.91
C LYS A 17 0.50 -10.24 -4.86
N ALA A 18 0.25 -9.06 -5.43
CA ALA A 18 -1.08 -8.53 -5.63
C ALA A 18 -1.31 -8.18 -7.10
N ALA A 19 -2.57 -8.23 -7.53
CA ALA A 19 -2.93 -7.73 -8.86
C ALA A 19 -3.40 -6.28 -8.74
N LYS A 20 -2.86 -5.41 -9.60
CA LYS A 20 -3.26 -4.02 -9.76
C LYS A 20 -3.93 -3.85 -11.11
N THR A 21 -5.06 -3.17 -11.13
CA THR A 21 -5.67 -2.64 -12.35
C THR A 21 -5.57 -1.13 -12.26
N ALA A 22 -4.84 -0.49 -13.17
CA ALA A 22 -4.73 0.97 -13.23
C ALA A 22 -6.04 1.60 -13.71
N ALA A 23 -6.14 2.93 -13.60
CA ALA A 23 -7.35 3.68 -13.94
C ALA A 23 -7.72 3.59 -15.44
N ASP A 24 -6.74 3.35 -16.31
CA ASP A 24 -6.90 3.09 -17.74
C ASP A 24 -7.28 1.63 -18.06
N GLY A 25 -7.43 0.79 -17.04
CA GLY A 25 -7.76 -0.63 -17.17
C GLY A 25 -6.55 -1.55 -17.33
N GLN A 26 -5.32 -1.04 -17.40
CA GLN A 26 -4.14 -1.88 -17.55
C GLN A 26 -3.91 -2.74 -16.29
N ALA A 27 -3.79 -4.05 -16.49
CA ALA A 27 -3.52 -5.00 -15.41
C ALA A 27 -2.02 -5.28 -15.26
N SER A 28 -1.54 -5.32 -14.03
CA SER A 28 -0.17 -5.68 -13.68
C SER A 28 -0.10 -6.44 -12.36
N GLN A 29 1.01 -7.15 -12.14
CA GLN A 29 1.32 -7.75 -10.85
C GLN A 29 2.32 -6.87 -10.11
N ILE A 30 2.08 -6.67 -8.83
CA ILE A 30 2.91 -5.88 -7.93
C ILE A 30 3.38 -6.74 -6.77
N GLU A 31 4.58 -6.47 -6.28
CA GLU A 31 5.16 -7.12 -5.10
C GLU A 31 4.95 -6.22 -3.87
N LEU A 32 4.38 -6.79 -2.83
CA LEU A 32 4.19 -6.16 -1.53
C LEU A 32 5.44 -6.40 -0.68
N ASN A 33 5.81 -5.41 0.13
CA ASN A 33 6.94 -5.49 1.05
C ASN A 33 6.66 -6.33 2.31
N GLY A 34 5.53 -7.03 2.35
CA GLY A 34 5.11 -7.93 3.42
C GLY A 34 3.80 -8.63 3.02
N ALA A 35 3.63 -9.88 3.45
CA ALA A 35 2.38 -10.58 3.20
C ALA A 35 1.25 -9.99 4.06
N PRO A 36 0.06 -9.72 3.49
CA PRO A 36 -1.11 -9.36 4.26
C PRO A 36 -1.49 -10.46 5.25
N LEU A 37 -1.95 -10.07 6.43
CA LEU A 37 -2.35 -10.97 7.50
C LEU A 37 -3.86 -10.88 7.71
N GLU A 38 -4.56 -12.01 7.70
CA GLU A 38 -5.93 -12.05 8.18
C GLU A 38 -5.94 -12.37 9.68
N LYS A 39 -6.58 -11.51 10.48
CA LYS A 39 -6.75 -11.73 11.91
C LYS A 39 -8.10 -11.19 12.35
N GLN A 40 -8.92 -12.04 12.97
CA GLN A 40 -10.24 -11.67 13.50
C GLN A 40 -11.16 -11.03 12.45
N GLY A 41 -11.19 -11.60 11.23
CA GLY A 41 -12.01 -11.09 10.13
C GLY A 41 -11.53 -9.76 9.54
N ARG A 42 -10.33 -9.30 9.89
CA ARG A 42 -9.69 -8.11 9.33
C ARG A 42 -8.46 -8.50 8.54
N LEU A 43 -8.35 -7.93 7.34
CA LEU A 43 -7.15 -8.03 6.53
C LEU A 43 -6.22 -6.86 6.84
N PHE A 44 -5.10 -7.15 7.47
CA PHE A 44 -4.02 -6.21 7.72
C PHE A 44 -3.10 -6.19 6.50
N VAL A 45 -2.92 -5.01 5.91
CA VAL A 45 -2.11 -4.82 4.70
C VAL A 45 -0.88 -3.96 4.98
N PRO A 46 0.21 -4.10 4.21
CA PRO A 46 1.42 -3.30 4.43
C PRO A 46 1.18 -1.81 4.16
N VAL A 47 1.14 -1.00 5.22
CA VAL A 47 0.84 0.44 5.13
C VAL A 47 1.81 1.19 4.21
N ARG A 48 3.10 0.84 4.25
CA ARG A 48 4.16 1.50 3.44
C ARG A 48 3.89 1.39 1.95
N PHE A 49 3.43 0.23 1.48
CA PHE A 49 3.11 0.02 0.07
C PHE A 49 2.02 0.99 -0.38
N PHE A 50 0.90 1.05 0.35
CA PHE A 50 -0.23 1.91 -0.02
C PHE A 50 0.06 3.40 0.18
N ALA A 51 0.92 3.76 1.12
CA ALA A 51 1.41 5.13 1.26
C ALA A 51 2.28 5.56 0.07
N GLY A 52 3.07 4.65 -0.51
CA GLY A 52 3.82 4.92 -1.74
C GLY A 52 2.89 5.10 -2.95
N GLU A 53 1.92 4.21 -3.12
CA GLU A 53 0.89 4.33 -4.17
C GLU A 53 0.02 5.59 -4.02
N ALA A 54 -0.03 6.13 -2.80
CA ALA A 54 -0.69 7.38 -2.47
C ALA A 54 0.10 8.64 -2.82
N ASN A 55 1.35 8.50 -3.29
CA ASN A 55 2.33 9.57 -3.45
C ASN A 55 2.56 10.38 -2.17
N LEU A 56 2.52 9.74 -1.00
CA LEU A 56 2.86 10.39 0.26
C LEU A 56 4.37 10.40 0.47
N ASP A 57 4.86 11.43 1.16
CA ASP A 57 6.19 11.42 1.74
C ASP A 57 6.21 10.45 2.94
N ILE A 58 7.21 9.56 2.96
CA ILE A 58 7.36 8.51 3.97
C ILE A 58 8.72 8.67 4.64
N GLN A 59 8.69 9.06 5.91
CA GLN A 59 9.90 9.23 6.70
C GLN A 59 9.91 8.27 7.90
N TRP A 60 11.09 7.73 8.20
CA TRP A 60 11.35 7.01 9.45
C TRP A 60 12.09 7.93 10.42
N ASP A 61 11.51 8.11 11.61
CA ASP A 61 12.19 8.70 12.76
C ASP A 61 12.67 7.57 13.68
N ALA A 62 13.98 7.36 13.71
CA ALA A 62 14.60 6.27 14.45
C ALA A 62 14.61 6.50 15.96
N GLU A 63 14.69 7.77 16.40
CA GLU A 63 14.73 8.13 17.83
C GLU A 63 13.35 7.94 18.45
N ALA A 64 12.32 8.46 17.79
CA ALA A 64 10.93 8.32 18.23
C ALA A 64 10.33 6.94 17.91
N LYS A 65 11.02 6.11 17.11
CA LYS A 65 10.52 4.84 16.56
C LYS A 65 9.18 5.03 15.84
N LEU A 66 9.10 6.07 15.01
CA LEU A 66 7.86 6.55 14.40
C LEU A 66 7.98 6.58 12.87
N VAL A 67 6.93 6.14 12.18
CA VAL A 67 6.77 6.37 10.74
C VAL A 67 5.90 7.61 10.55
N VAL A 68 6.41 8.61 9.82
CA VAL A 68 5.66 9.80 9.41
C VAL A 68 5.17 9.62 7.98
N LEU A 69 3.86 9.81 7.78
CA LEU A 69 3.23 9.85 6.46
C LEU A 69 2.58 11.23 6.32
N ARG A 70 2.91 11.97 5.26
CA ARG A 70 2.38 13.32 5.02
C ARG A 70 2.28 13.62 3.54
N ASP A 71 1.49 14.63 3.21
CA ASP A 71 1.50 15.18 1.86
C ASP A 71 2.89 15.75 1.54
N PRO A 72 3.43 15.52 0.33
CA PRO A 72 4.68 16.13 -0.09
C PRO A 72 4.55 17.66 -0.09
N VAL A 73 5.52 18.34 0.52
CA VAL A 73 5.66 19.79 0.40
C VAL A 73 6.79 20.05 -0.60
N PHE A 74 6.46 20.65 -1.73
CA PHE A 74 7.44 21.12 -2.70
C PHE A 74 7.65 22.62 -2.46
N GLU A 75 8.92 23.02 -2.31
CA GLU A 75 9.32 24.44 -2.38
C GLU A 75 9.38 24.93 -3.82
#